data_AF-A0A972AX58-F1
#
_entry.id   AF-A0A972AX58-F1
#
_cell.length_a   1.000
_cell.length_b   1.000
_cell.length_c   1.000
_cell.angle_alpha   90.00
_cell.angle_beta   90.00
_cell.angle_gamma   90.00
#
_symmetry.space_group_name_H-M   'P 1'
#
loop_
_entity.id
_entity.type
_entity.pdbx_description
1 polymer ?
#
loop_
_entity_poly.entity_id
_entity_poly.type
_entity_poly.pdbx_seq_one_letter_code
_entity_poly.pdbx_strand_id
1 'polypeptide(L)'
;MEWRKVIYENIETNYSVSSTGRVRNDSTNRELNPSTQQDYKHITLQINGKSKRFRVHRLVAIAFIPNPDNKPYVNHLNGKRSDNRVENLEWATPQENTVHAWETGLAVSVVKKEVCQYGLNGELISVYESIAEACRKTNSIPEKVTMCCQRLRDTHNQFQWRYKNDKQDIKQLEKPNTLPKKVAQIKDEEIIATFASFREAARAVNGTSSAISRVCSGVNKTHKGFGWKVVDDIVQGE
;
A
#
# COMPACT_ATOMS: atom_id res chain seq x y z
N MET A 1 -14.89 -19.31 38.38
CA MET A 1 -13.59 -19.03 37.73
C MET A 1 -12.78 -20.30 37.77
N GLU A 2 -12.54 -20.92 36.62
CA GLU A 2 -11.82 -22.19 36.52
C GLU A 2 -10.33 -21.94 36.26
N TRP A 3 -9.47 -22.84 36.72
CA TRP A 3 -8.02 -22.81 36.47
C TRP A 3 -7.59 -24.07 35.74
N ARG A 4 -6.69 -23.93 34.75
CA ARG A 4 -6.08 -25.04 34.03
C ARG A 4 -4.58 -24.86 33.95
N LYS A 5 -3.86 -25.98 33.92
CA LYS A 5 -2.40 -26.00 33.77
C LYS A 5 -1.99 -25.38 32.45
N VAL A 6 -0.95 -24.54 32.48
CA VAL A 6 -0.28 -24.09 31.27
C VAL A 6 0.63 -25.22 30.79
N ILE A 7 0.36 -25.72 29.59
CA ILE A 7 1.16 -26.74 28.90
C ILE A 7 2.07 -26.05 27.89
N TYR A 8 3.36 -26.36 27.92
CA TYR A 8 4.35 -25.85 26.97
C TYR A 8 5.16 -27.02 26.41
N GLU A 9 5.20 -27.18 25.08
CA GLU A 9 5.91 -28.30 24.41
C GLU A 9 5.52 -29.69 24.99
N ASN A 10 4.21 -29.90 25.24
CA ASN A 10 3.63 -31.11 25.85
C ASN A 10 4.07 -31.38 27.30
N ILE A 11 4.63 -30.40 27.99
CA ILE A 11 5.03 -30.50 29.40
C ILE A 11 4.15 -29.58 30.23
N GLU A 12 3.58 -30.11 31.31
CA GLU A 12 2.88 -29.30 32.30
C GLU A 12 3.87 -28.39 33.04
N THR A 13 3.52 -27.12 33.16
CA THR A 13 4.35 -26.14 33.88
C THR A 13 3.86 -25.94 35.33
N ASN A 14 4.67 -25.23 36.12
CA ASN A 14 4.30 -24.78 37.46
C ASN A 14 3.33 -23.59 37.44
N TYR A 15 2.69 -23.29 36.31
CA TYR A 15 1.78 -22.18 36.16
C TYR A 15 0.40 -22.66 35.73
N SER A 16 -0.61 -21.93 36.20
CA SER A 16 -2.00 -22.12 35.79
C SER A 16 -2.56 -20.83 35.24
N VAL A 17 -3.46 -20.94 34.26
CA VAL A 17 -4.22 -19.84 33.68
C VAL A 17 -5.70 -20.04 33.99
N SER A 18 -6.40 -18.95 34.30
CA SER A 18 -7.84 -18.99 34.60
C SER A 18 -8.69 -18.67 33.37
N SER A 19 -9.96 -19.10 33.42
CA SER A 19 -10.96 -18.80 32.39
C SER A 19 -11.22 -17.30 32.20
N THR A 20 -10.80 -16.45 33.15
CA THR A 20 -10.92 -14.98 33.08
C THR A 20 -9.61 -14.28 32.69
N GLY A 21 -8.56 -15.02 32.34
CA GLY A 21 -7.28 -14.45 31.88
C GLY A 21 -6.32 -13.99 32.98
N ARG A 22 -6.44 -14.53 34.20
CA ARG A 22 -5.40 -14.42 35.24
C ARG A 22 -4.41 -15.57 35.14
N VAL A 23 -3.14 -15.33 35.46
CA VAL A 23 -2.08 -16.34 35.45
C VAL A 23 -1.43 -16.38 36.83
N ARG A 24 -1.17 -17.57 37.36
CA ARG A 24 -0.53 -17.74 38.67
C ARG A 24 0.60 -18.76 38.60
N ASN A 25 1.54 -18.63 39.54
CA ASN A 25 2.54 -19.64 39.83
C ASN A 25 2.01 -20.55 40.95
N ASP A 26 1.83 -21.84 40.67
CA ASP A 26 1.21 -22.79 41.59
C ASP A 26 2.12 -23.15 42.77
N SER A 27 3.46 -23.11 42.59
CA SER A 27 4.42 -23.42 43.66
C SER A 27 4.48 -22.34 44.74
N THR A 28 4.29 -21.07 44.35
CA THR A 28 4.34 -19.91 45.25
C THR A 28 2.96 -19.35 45.59
N ASN A 29 1.92 -19.87 44.92
CA ASN A 29 0.55 -19.39 44.95
C ASN A 29 0.39 -17.88 44.63
N ARG A 30 1.33 -17.29 43.88
CA ARG A 30 1.29 -15.87 43.49
C ARG A 30 0.65 -15.69 42.13
N GLU A 31 -0.34 -14.79 42.05
CA GLU A 31 -0.81 -14.27 40.77
C GLU A 31 0.26 -13.37 40.15
N LEU A 32 0.48 -13.53 38.84
CA LEU A 32 1.47 -12.77 38.10
C LEU A 32 0.82 -11.55 37.46
N ASN A 33 1.52 -10.42 37.51
CA ASN A 33 1.07 -9.17 36.90
C ASN A 33 1.46 -9.12 35.42
N PRO A 34 0.50 -9.09 34.47
CA PRO A 34 0.80 -8.98 33.06
C PRO A 34 1.25 -7.57 32.68
N SER A 35 2.16 -7.47 31.72
CA SER A 35 2.51 -6.21 31.05
C SER A 35 1.68 -6.01 29.79
N THR A 36 1.39 -4.77 29.42
CA THR A 36 0.65 -4.44 28.20
C THR A 36 1.59 -3.99 27.09
N GLN A 37 1.45 -4.57 25.90
CA GLN A 37 2.16 -4.14 24.68
C GLN A 37 1.21 -4.23 23.49
N GLN A 38 1.04 -3.14 22.74
CA GLN A 38 0.09 -3.06 21.60
C GLN A 38 -1.33 -3.52 21.99
N ASP A 39 -1.76 -3.12 23.19
CA ASP A 39 -3.04 -3.47 23.84
C ASP A 39 -3.23 -4.95 24.20
N TYR A 40 -2.22 -5.79 23.98
CA TYR A 40 -2.22 -7.17 24.42
C TYR A 40 -1.53 -7.34 25.78
N LYS A 41 -2.19 -8.07 26.68
CA LYS A 41 -1.59 -8.52 27.94
C LYS A 41 -0.60 -9.65 27.68
N HIS A 42 0.61 -9.50 28.21
CA HIS A 42 1.70 -10.45 28.12
C HIS A 42 2.16 -10.86 29.52
N ILE A 43 2.61 -12.10 29.65
CA ILE A 43 3.23 -12.62 30.86
C ILE A 43 4.54 -13.32 30.54
N THR A 44 5.51 -13.23 31.44
CA THR A 44 6.77 -13.95 31.34
C THR A 44 6.77 -15.08 32.35
N LEU A 45 6.96 -16.31 31.88
CA LEU A 45 7.03 -17.52 32.69
C LEU A 45 8.46 -18.06 32.69
N GLN A 46 8.92 -18.57 33.82
CA GLN A 46 10.18 -19.33 33.90
C GLN A 46 9.89 -20.81 33.65
N ILE A 47 10.31 -21.33 32.50
CA ILE A 47 10.10 -22.73 32.11
C ILE A 47 11.46 -23.33 31.79
N ASN A 48 11.82 -24.44 32.44
CA ASN A 48 13.11 -25.14 32.26
C ASN A 48 14.33 -24.20 32.39
N GLY A 49 14.32 -23.32 33.40
CA GLY A 49 15.38 -22.36 33.67
C GLY A 49 15.47 -21.19 32.67
N LYS A 50 14.55 -21.09 31.71
CA LYS A 50 14.52 -20.03 30.69
C LYS A 50 13.26 -19.18 30.82
N SER A 51 13.43 -17.87 30.64
CA SER A 51 12.31 -16.93 30.56
C SER A 51 11.64 -17.01 29.19
N LYS A 52 10.32 -17.24 29.18
CA LYS A 52 9.50 -17.30 27.97
C LYS A 52 8.32 -16.35 28.09
N ARG A 53 8.10 -15.52 27.07
CA ARG A 53 7.03 -14.52 27.06
C ARG A 53 5.84 -15.03 26.26
N PHE A 54 4.65 -14.93 26.85
CA PHE A 54 3.39 -15.40 26.28
C PHE A 54 2.35 -14.29 26.26
N ARG A 55 1.42 -14.38 25.30
CA ARG A 55 0.20 -13.57 25.30
C ARG A 55 -0.86 -14.25 26.16
N VAL A 56 -1.51 -13.50 27.04
CA VAL A 56 -2.46 -14.05 28.01
C VAL A 56 -3.66 -14.70 27.31
N HIS A 57 -4.27 -14.05 26.31
CA HIS A 57 -5.38 -14.64 25.55
C HIS A 57 -5.03 -15.97 24.88
N ARG A 58 -3.77 -16.15 24.43
CA ARG A 58 -3.31 -17.43 23.85
C ARG A 58 -3.26 -18.53 24.90
N LEU A 59 -2.75 -18.23 26.09
CA LEU A 59 -2.75 -19.19 27.20
C LEU A 59 -4.18 -19.62 27.56
N VAL A 60 -5.12 -18.66 27.62
CA VAL A 60 -6.54 -18.95 27.87
C VAL A 60 -7.12 -19.83 26.75
N ALA A 61 -6.95 -19.44 25.48
CA ALA A 61 -7.51 -20.20 24.36
C ALA A 61 -6.95 -21.62 24.27
N ILE A 62 -5.63 -21.80 24.45
CA ILE A 62 -4.99 -23.12 24.46
C ILE A 62 -5.53 -24.00 25.59
N ALA A 63 -5.74 -23.41 26.77
CA ALA A 63 -6.17 -24.18 27.93
C ALA A 63 -7.67 -24.55 27.89
N PHE A 64 -8.53 -23.66 27.35
CA PHE A 64 -9.98 -23.78 27.51
C PHE A 64 -10.76 -24.03 26.21
N ILE A 65 -10.20 -23.76 25.04
CA ILE A 65 -10.92 -23.81 23.76
C ILE A 65 -10.28 -24.86 22.85
N PRO A 66 -10.99 -25.95 22.51
CA PRO A 66 -10.51 -26.93 21.53
C PRO A 66 -10.19 -26.26 20.19
N ASN A 67 -9.12 -26.71 19.55
CA ASN A 67 -8.70 -26.24 18.23
C ASN A 67 -8.51 -27.41 17.26
N PRO A 68 -9.59 -28.16 16.92
CA PRO A 68 -9.49 -29.34 16.06
C PRO A 68 -8.93 -29.02 14.67
N ASP A 69 -9.21 -27.81 14.16
CA ASP A 69 -8.79 -27.35 12.83
C ASP A 69 -7.39 -26.73 12.81
N ASN A 70 -6.67 -26.74 13.94
CA ASN A 70 -5.33 -26.14 14.09
C ASN A 70 -5.25 -24.68 13.59
N LYS A 71 -6.30 -23.89 13.84
CA LYS A 71 -6.34 -22.48 13.44
C LYS A 71 -5.22 -21.70 14.14
N PRO A 72 -4.46 -20.87 13.41
CA PRO A 72 -3.24 -20.27 13.95
C PRO A 72 -3.48 -19.05 14.84
N TYR A 73 -4.62 -18.35 14.76
CA TYR A 73 -4.88 -17.11 15.49
C TYR A 73 -5.98 -17.26 16.55
N VAL A 74 -5.94 -16.38 17.55
CA VAL A 74 -7.03 -16.22 18.51
C VAL A 74 -7.63 -14.84 18.31
N ASN A 75 -8.94 -14.79 18.03
CA ASN A 75 -9.71 -13.56 17.84
C ASN A 75 -10.39 -13.16 19.16
N HIS A 76 -10.58 -11.85 19.36
CA HIS A 76 -11.37 -11.27 20.44
C HIS A 76 -12.72 -10.83 19.87
N LEU A 77 -13.80 -11.53 20.25
CA LEU A 77 -15.14 -11.33 19.67
C LEU A 77 -15.61 -9.87 19.76
N ASN A 78 -15.37 -9.21 20.89
CA ASN A 78 -15.73 -7.80 21.10
C ASN A 78 -14.68 -6.77 20.61
N GLY A 79 -13.60 -7.22 19.97
CA GLY A 79 -12.50 -6.37 19.50
C GLY A 79 -11.61 -5.77 20.60
N LYS A 80 -11.88 -6.03 21.88
CA LYS A 80 -11.11 -5.51 23.02
C LYS A 80 -10.02 -6.49 23.44
N ARG A 81 -8.79 -6.22 23.01
CA ARG A 81 -7.59 -7.04 23.26
C ARG A 81 -7.22 -7.24 24.74
N SER A 82 -7.79 -6.42 25.62
CA SER A 82 -7.59 -6.48 27.07
C SER A 82 -8.55 -7.46 27.79
N ASP A 83 -9.65 -7.85 27.14
CA ASP A 83 -10.68 -8.76 27.63
C ASP A 83 -10.34 -10.20 27.24
N ASN A 84 -9.59 -10.88 28.10
CA ASN A 84 -9.09 -12.23 27.86
C ASN A 84 -9.95 -13.32 28.51
N ARG A 85 -11.24 -13.06 28.76
CA ARG A 85 -12.18 -14.09 29.22
C ARG A 85 -12.40 -15.11 28.11
N VAL A 86 -12.47 -16.39 28.47
CA VAL A 86 -12.65 -17.50 27.52
C VAL A 86 -13.87 -17.28 26.61
N GLU A 87 -14.98 -16.77 27.16
CA GLU A 87 -16.22 -16.46 26.42
C GLU A 87 -16.07 -15.37 25.35
N ASN A 88 -14.98 -14.60 25.38
CA ASN A 88 -14.69 -13.54 24.42
C ASN A 88 -13.62 -13.94 23.39
N LEU A 89 -13.13 -15.19 23.44
CA LEU A 89 -12.04 -15.67 22.60
C LEU A 89 -12.51 -16.80 21.69
N GLU A 90 -11.96 -16.84 20.49
CA GLU A 90 -12.16 -17.96 19.56
C GLU A 90 -10.90 -18.22 18.74
N TRP A 91 -10.75 -19.42 18.21
CA TRP A 91 -9.72 -19.74 17.24
C TRP A 91 -10.15 -19.32 15.84
N ALA A 92 -9.31 -18.58 15.13
CA ALA A 92 -9.63 -18.00 13.82
C ALA A 92 -8.49 -18.13 12.81
N THR A 93 -8.84 -18.16 11.54
CA THR A 93 -7.95 -17.89 10.41
C THR A 93 -7.86 -16.38 10.13
N PRO A 94 -6.85 -15.90 9.36
CA PRO A 94 -6.79 -14.49 8.95
C PRO A 94 -8.05 -14.00 8.24
N GLN A 95 -8.64 -14.87 7.39
CA GLN A 95 -9.83 -14.55 6.63
C GLN A 95 -11.04 -14.40 7.54
N GLU A 96 -11.29 -15.38 8.42
CA GLU A 96 -12.39 -15.32 9.39
C GLU A 96 -12.29 -14.09 10.29
N ASN A 97 -11.09 -13.78 10.80
CA ASN A 97 -10.88 -12.60 11.63
C ASN A 97 -11.17 -11.28 10.87
N THR A 98 -10.80 -11.25 9.58
CA THR A 98 -11.10 -10.09 8.72
C THR A 98 -12.61 -9.96 8.52
N VAL A 99 -13.29 -11.05 8.17
CA VAL A 99 -14.75 -11.08 7.98
C VAL A 99 -15.47 -10.66 9.26
N HIS A 100 -15.13 -11.26 10.41
CA HIS A 100 -15.67 -10.90 11.72
C HIS A 100 -15.52 -9.41 12.00
N ALA A 101 -14.33 -8.84 11.75
CA ALA A 101 -14.09 -7.42 11.97
C ALA A 101 -15.00 -6.54 11.09
N TRP A 102 -15.26 -6.93 9.84
CA TRP A 102 -16.20 -6.22 8.96
C TRP A 102 -17.65 -6.36 9.43
N GLU A 103 -18.10 -7.57 9.74
CA GLU A 103 -19.48 -7.86 10.15
C GLU A 103 -19.84 -7.19 11.47
N THR A 104 -18.90 -7.12 12.40
CA THR A 104 -19.08 -6.48 13.71
C THR A 104 -18.79 -4.97 13.71
N GLY A 105 -18.41 -4.41 12.56
CA GLY A 105 -18.05 -2.99 12.44
C GLY A 105 -16.76 -2.58 13.18
N LEU A 106 -15.96 -3.55 13.65
CA LEU A 106 -14.64 -3.31 14.23
C LEU A 106 -13.63 -2.85 13.17
N ALA A 107 -13.79 -3.34 11.94
CA ALA A 107 -13.10 -2.81 10.76
C ALA A 107 -13.88 -1.60 10.26
N VAL A 108 -13.36 -0.40 10.52
CA VAL A 108 -13.90 0.80 9.91
C VAL A 108 -13.47 0.79 8.44
N SER A 109 -14.43 0.65 7.52
CA SER A 109 -14.21 1.11 6.14
C SER A 109 -13.71 2.54 6.26
N VAL A 110 -12.47 2.80 5.85
CA VAL A 110 -11.99 4.17 5.77
C VAL A 110 -13.01 4.89 4.91
N VAL A 111 -13.78 5.80 5.55
CA VAL A 111 -14.86 6.59 4.94
C VAL A 111 -14.44 6.86 3.50
N LYS A 112 -15.22 6.39 2.52
CA LYS A 112 -14.85 6.49 1.10
C LYS A 112 -14.33 7.91 0.86
N LYS A 113 -13.02 8.03 0.64
CA LYS A 113 -12.39 9.35 0.56
C LYS A 113 -12.73 9.91 -0.80
N GLU A 114 -13.70 10.81 -0.82
CA GLU A 114 -14.07 11.51 -2.04
C GLU A 114 -12.84 12.24 -2.62
N VAL A 115 -12.70 12.18 -3.94
CA VAL A 115 -11.58 12.76 -4.66
C VAL A 115 -12.07 13.66 -5.77
N CYS A 116 -11.53 14.87 -5.81
CA CYS A 116 -11.79 15.87 -6.81
C CYS A 116 -10.74 15.80 -7.92
N GLN A 117 -11.19 15.88 -9.16
CA GLN A 117 -10.38 16.04 -10.37
C GLN A 117 -10.46 17.49 -10.82
N TYR A 118 -9.31 18.11 -11.05
CA TYR A 118 -9.22 19.46 -11.56
C TYR A 118 -8.45 19.52 -12.88
N GLY A 119 -8.79 20.50 -13.71
CA GLY A 119 -7.98 20.91 -14.85
C GLY A 119 -6.63 21.47 -14.41
N LEU A 120 -5.72 21.65 -15.36
CA LEU A 120 -4.43 22.30 -15.09
C LEU A 120 -4.61 23.77 -14.67
N ASN A 121 -5.64 24.43 -15.19
CA ASN A 121 -6.07 25.78 -14.78
C ASN A 121 -6.72 25.83 -13.38
N GLY A 122 -6.88 24.70 -12.70
CA GLY A 122 -7.48 24.62 -11.37
C GLY A 122 -9.00 24.56 -11.33
N GLU A 123 -9.68 24.50 -12.49
CA GLU A 123 -11.14 24.33 -12.54
C GLU A 123 -11.54 22.92 -12.10
N LEU A 124 -12.58 22.81 -11.27
CA LEU A 124 -13.14 21.53 -10.85
C LEU A 124 -13.86 20.87 -12.03
N ILE A 125 -13.42 19.67 -12.40
CA ILE A 125 -14.00 18.88 -13.49
C ILE A 125 -15.01 17.87 -12.95
N SER A 126 -14.66 17.14 -11.88
CA SER A 126 -15.51 16.08 -11.33
C SER A 126 -15.14 15.75 -9.89
N VAL A 127 -16.10 15.18 -9.15
CA VAL A 127 -15.91 14.59 -7.83
C VAL A 127 -16.29 13.10 -7.91
N TYR A 128 -15.46 12.26 -7.30
CA TYR A 128 -15.64 10.82 -7.26
C TYR A 128 -15.76 10.35 -5.82
N GLU A 129 -16.51 9.28 -5.58
CA GLU A 129 -16.67 8.72 -4.23
C GLU A 129 -15.35 8.14 -3.70
N SER A 130 -14.43 7.76 -4.59
CA SER A 130 -13.14 7.17 -4.22
C SER A 130 -12.09 7.30 -5.33
N ILE A 131 -10.82 7.13 -4.98
CA ILE A 131 -9.71 6.97 -5.94
C ILE A 131 -10.01 5.82 -6.92
N ALA A 132 -10.56 4.71 -6.44
CA ALA A 132 -10.85 3.56 -7.29
C ALA A 132 -11.87 3.90 -8.40
N GLU A 133 -12.91 4.66 -8.06
CA GLU A 133 -13.88 5.15 -9.04
C GLU A 133 -13.24 6.12 -10.04
N ALA A 134 -12.47 7.10 -9.55
CA ALA A 134 -11.75 8.07 -10.36
C ALA A 134 -10.82 7.40 -11.39
N CYS A 135 -10.08 6.37 -10.95
CA CYS A 135 -9.16 5.62 -11.79
C CYS A 135 -9.88 4.85 -12.91
N ARG A 136 -11.02 4.21 -12.62
CA ARG A 136 -11.84 3.53 -13.64
C ARG A 136 -12.36 4.48 -14.71
N LYS A 137 -12.82 5.67 -14.30
CA LYS A 137 -13.43 6.65 -15.22
C LYS A 137 -12.40 7.45 -16.03
N THR A 138 -11.18 7.63 -15.53
CA THR A 138 -10.17 8.48 -16.17
C THR A 138 -8.97 7.71 -16.71
N ASN A 139 -9.00 6.37 -16.69
CA ASN A 139 -7.87 5.51 -17.05
C ASN A 139 -6.58 5.91 -16.29
N SER A 140 -6.74 6.22 -15.01
CA SER A 140 -5.66 6.66 -14.12
C SER A 140 -5.21 5.53 -13.20
N ILE A 141 -4.05 5.70 -12.57
CA ILE A 141 -3.44 4.69 -11.69
C ILE A 141 -3.62 5.13 -10.23
N PRO A 142 -4.13 4.29 -9.32
CA PRO A 142 -4.42 4.67 -7.93
C PRO A 142 -3.23 5.28 -7.19
N GLU A 143 -2.04 4.70 -7.35
CA GLU A 143 -0.80 5.20 -6.73
C GLU A 143 -0.50 6.64 -7.16
N LYS A 144 -0.61 6.96 -8.46
CA LYS A 144 -0.30 8.30 -8.98
C LYS A 144 -1.35 9.33 -8.59
N VAL A 145 -2.62 8.95 -8.60
CA VAL A 145 -3.71 9.79 -8.07
C VAL A 145 -3.50 10.06 -6.58
N THR A 146 -3.08 9.05 -5.80
CA THR A 146 -2.77 9.19 -4.37
C THR A 146 -1.63 10.17 -4.15
N MET A 147 -0.52 10.04 -4.88
CA MET A 147 0.61 10.97 -4.80
C MET A 147 0.19 12.41 -5.11
N CYS A 148 -0.69 12.61 -6.09
CA CYS A 148 -1.25 13.92 -6.39
C CYS A 148 -2.11 14.46 -5.24
N CYS A 149 -2.98 13.64 -4.67
CA CYS A 149 -3.81 14.03 -3.52
C CYS A 149 -2.97 14.37 -2.28
N GLN A 150 -1.81 13.73 -2.13
CA GLN A 150 -0.83 13.98 -1.07
C GLN A 150 0.13 15.13 -1.39
N ARG A 151 -0.03 15.80 -2.54
CA ARG A 151 0.84 16.90 -3.01
C ARG A 151 2.32 16.50 -3.19
N LEU A 152 2.59 15.21 -3.36
CA LEU A 152 3.91 14.68 -3.74
C LEU A 152 4.15 14.76 -5.26
N ARG A 153 3.11 15.09 -6.02
CA ARG A 153 3.12 15.27 -7.47
C ARG A 153 2.08 16.30 -7.86
N ASP A 154 2.43 17.24 -8.73
CA ASP A 154 1.46 18.28 -9.12
C ASP A 154 0.32 17.71 -9.98
N THR A 155 0.63 16.82 -10.94
CA THR A 155 -0.35 16.31 -11.92
C THR A 155 -0.18 14.82 -12.25
N HIS A 156 -1.28 14.14 -12.58
CA HIS A 156 -1.28 12.82 -13.21
C HIS A 156 -2.34 12.77 -14.31
N ASN A 157 -1.97 12.20 -15.45
CA ASN A 157 -2.83 12.12 -16.63
C ASN A 157 -3.45 13.47 -17.05
N GLN A 158 -2.66 14.54 -17.03
CA GLN A 158 -3.09 15.91 -17.34
C GLN A 158 -4.13 16.52 -16.38
N PHE A 159 -4.32 15.92 -15.20
CA PHE A 159 -5.22 16.43 -14.17
C PHE A 159 -4.48 16.66 -12.85
N GLN A 160 -5.00 17.59 -12.06
CA GLN A 160 -4.68 17.69 -10.65
C GLN A 160 -5.71 16.89 -9.85
N TRP A 161 -5.28 16.26 -8.76
CA TRP A 161 -6.13 15.41 -7.92
C TRP A 161 -6.00 15.83 -6.47
N ARG A 162 -7.12 16.04 -5.77
CA ARG A 162 -7.14 16.33 -4.32
C ARG A 162 -8.25 15.56 -3.63
N TYR A 163 -8.03 15.23 -2.36
CA TYR A 163 -9.13 14.79 -1.51
C TYR A 163 -10.12 15.94 -1.32
N LYS A 164 -11.41 15.63 -1.26
CA LYS A 164 -12.47 16.65 -1.12
C LYS A 164 -12.35 17.49 0.15
N ASN A 165 -11.72 16.94 1.19
CA ASN A 165 -11.47 17.63 2.44
C ASN A 165 -10.12 18.36 2.49
N ASP A 166 -9.36 18.38 1.39
CA ASP A 166 -8.17 19.23 1.29
C ASP A 166 -8.60 20.70 1.25
N LYS A 167 -8.12 21.48 2.24
CA LYS A 167 -8.43 22.91 2.39
C LYS A 167 -7.43 23.81 1.67
N GLN A 168 -6.36 23.24 1.09
CA GLN A 168 -5.36 24.01 0.40
C GLN A 168 -5.80 24.34 -1.04
N ASP A 169 -5.50 25.56 -1.47
CA ASP A 169 -5.81 26.01 -2.82
C ASP A 169 -5.18 25.13 -3.92
N ILE A 170 -5.84 25.12 -5.07
CA ILE A 170 -5.40 24.46 -6.29
C ILE A 170 -4.51 25.42 -7.07
N LYS A 171 -3.34 24.94 -7.49
CA LYS A 171 -2.41 25.73 -8.30
C LYS A 171 -2.96 25.85 -9.72
N GLN A 172 -2.80 27.02 -10.33
CA GLN A 172 -2.96 27.19 -11.77
C GLN A 172 -1.63 26.82 -12.43
N LEU A 173 -1.64 25.78 -13.26
CA LEU A 173 -0.47 25.25 -13.95
C LEU A 173 -0.58 25.56 -15.44
N GLU A 174 0.44 26.21 -15.98
CA GLU A 174 0.57 26.41 -17.42
C GLU A 174 1.14 25.14 -18.06
N LYS A 175 0.61 24.75 -19.23
CA LYS A 175 1.28 23.72 -20.04
C LYS A 175 2.57 24.32 -20.58
N PRO A 176 3.71 23.61 -20.50
CA PRO A 176 4.88 24.00 -21.27
C PRO A 176 4.48 24.09 -22.74
N ASN A 177 4.58 25.27 -23.33
CA ASN A 177 4.33 25.47 -24.75
C ASN A 177 5.54 24.94 -25.54
N THR A 178 5.73 23.64 -25.56
CA THR A 178 6.78 23.01 -26.37
C THR A 178 6.22 22.83 -27.78
N LEU A 179 6.61 23.72 -28.69
CA LEU A 179 6.45 23.47 -30.12
C LEU A 179 7.06 22.10 -30.46
N PRO A 180 6.40 21.28 -31.29
CA PRO A 180 6.95 20.00 -31.70
C PRO A 180 8.30 20.23 -32.40
N LYS A 181 9.36 19.61 -31.88
CA LYS A 181 10.69 19.69 -32.48
C LYS A 181 10.70 18.97 -33.81
N LYS A 182 11.16 19.66 -34.86
CA LYS A 182 11.39 19.06 -36.18
C LYS A 182 12.60 18.14 -36.13
N VAL A 183 12.53 17.04 -36.86
CA VAL A 183 13.61 16.05 -36.90
C VAL A 183 13.98 15.68 -38.32
N ALA A 184 15.28 15.60 -38.58
CA ALA A 184 15.85 15.20 -39.85
C ALA A 184 16.29 13.74 -39.81
N GLN A 185 15.99 13.01 -40.88
CA GLN A 185 16.48 11.66 -41.15
C GLN A 185 17.75 11.75 -41.98
N ILE A 186 18.80 11.07 -41.55
CA ILE A 186 20.14 11.14 -42.13
C ILE A 186 20.57 9.75 -42.60
N LYS A 187 21.12 9.67 -43.81
CA LYS A 187 21.73 8.46 -44.36
C LYS A 187 23.01 8.84 -45.09
N ASP A 188 24.10 8.12 -44.84
CA ASP A 188 25.40 8.37 -45.49
C ASP A 188 25.84 9.84 -45.37
N GLU A 189 25.62 10.44 -44.19
CA GLU A 189 25.91 11.85 -43.85
C GLU A 189 25.02 12.91 -44.54
N GLU A 190 24.06 12.50 -45.38
CA GLU A 190 23.12 13.41 -46.05
C GLU A 190 21.73 13.41 -45.40
N ILE A 191 21.08 14.58 -45.39
CA ILE A 191 19.68 14.72 -44.96
C ILE A 191 18.76 14.25 -46.08
N ILE A 192 17.99 13.19 -45.81
CA ILE A 192 17.07 12.61 -46.82
C ILE A 192 15.61 12.99 -46.60
N ALA A 193 15.23 13.39 -45.39
CA ALA A 193 13.87 13.85 -45.08
C ALA A 193 13.83 14.68 -43.79
N THR A 194 12.84 15.58 -43.69
CA THR A 194 12.56 16.36 -42.48
C THR A 194 11.09 16.19 -42.10
N PHE A 195 10.84 15.97 -40.81
CA PHE A 195 9.50 15.75 -40.25
C PHE A 195 9.15 16.82 -39.23
N ALA A 196 7.86 17.15 -39.10
CA ALA A 196 7.38 18.16 -38.16
C ALA A 196 7.44 17.68 -36.70
N SER A 197 7.57 16.37 -36.46
CA SER A 197 7.73 15.81 -35.12
C SER A 197 8.38 14.42 -35.10
N PHE A 198 8.91 14.02 -33.95
CA PHE A 198 9.36 12.65 -33.69
C PHE A 198 8.29 11.58 -33.96
N ARG A 199 7.01 11.88 -33.73
CA ARG A 199 5.91 10.92 -33.96
C ARG A 199 5.66 10.71 -35.45
N GLU A 200 5.71 11.77 -36.22
CA GLU A 200 5.56 11.70 -37.67
C GLU A 200 6.72 10.91 -38.29
N ALA A 201 7.95 11.23 -37.91
CA ALA A 201 9.15 10.49 -38.31
C ALA A 201 9.03 8.99 -37.97
N ALA A 202 8.58 8.66 -36.75
CA ALA A 202 8.38 7.29 -36.32
C ALA A 202 7.37 6.53 -37.20
N ARG A 203 6.28 7.18 -37.62
CA ARG A 203 5.31 6.57 -38.54
C ARG A 203 5.92 6.33 -39.92
N ALA A 204 6.68 7.31 -40.44
CA ALA A 204 7.28 7.22 -41.76
C ALA A 204 8.26 6.03 -41.89
N VAL A 205 8.99 5.70 -40.82
CA VAL A 205 9.97 4.59 -40.83
C VAL A 205 9.49 3.33 -40.11
N ASN A 206 8.21 3.27 -39.74
CA ASN A 206 7.63 2.19 -38.93
C ASN A 206 8.47 1.87 -37.68
N GLY A 207 8.88 2.92 -36.97
CA GLY A 207 9.70 2.91 -35.75
C GLY A 207 8.96 3.52 -34.56
N THR A 208 9.72 3.96 -33.54
CA THR A 208 9.14 4.62 -32.35
C THR A 208 9.76 5.98 -32.10
N SER A 209 8.95 6.94 -31.66
CA SER A 209 9.40 8.32 -31.40
C SER A 209 10.49 8.35 -30.31
N SER A 210 10.41 7.46 -29.32
CA SER A 210 11.41 7.34 -28.26
C SER A 210 12.75 6.82 -28.78
N ALA A 211 12.75 5.88 -29.72
CA ALA A 211 14.00 5.39 -30.30
C ALA A 211 14.69 6.45 -31.17
N ILE A 212 13.91 7.20 -31.97
CA ILE A 212 14.42 8.35 -32.75
C ILE A 212 15.01 9.40 -31.80
N SER A 213 14.31 9.74 -30.70
CA SER A 213 14.82 10.69 -29.71
C SER A 213 16.15 10.25 -29.09
N ARG A 214 16.35 8.95 -28.82
CA ARG A 214 17.63 8.44 -28.29
C ARG A 214 18.77 8.54 -29.30
N VAL A 215 18.47 8.47 -30.59
CA VAL A 215 19.48 8.71 -31.63
C VAL A 215 19.86 10.19 -31.65
N CYS A 216 18.89 11.10 -31.62
CA CYS A 216 19.17 12.54 -31.57
C CYS A 216 19.97 12.96 -30.34
N SER A 217 19.74 12.34 -29.18
CA SER A 217 20.51 12.60 -27.95
C SER A 217 21.87 11.90 -27.90
N GLY A 218 22.31 11.24 -28.99
CA GLY A 218 23.60 10.56 -29.08
C GLY A 218 23.71 9.25 -28.29
N VAL A 219 22.62 8.79 -27.66
CA VAL A 219 22.61 7.54 -26.88
C VAL A 219 22.71 6.33 -27.80
N ASN A 220 22.06 6.41 -28.97
CA ASN A 220 22.11 5.39 -30.00
C ASN A 220 22.70 5.99 -31.28
N LYS A 221 23.44 5.20 -32.07
CA LYS A 221 24.00 5.66 -33.35
C LYS A 221 22.95 5.77 -34.45
N THR A 222 22.05 4.78 -34.55
CA THR A 222 21.02 4.72 -35.59
C THR A 222 19.72 4.12 -35.07
N HIS A 223 18.62 4.36 -35.78
CA HIS A 223 17.36 3.65 -35.62
C HIS A 223 16.75 3.40 -36.99
N LYS A 224 16.32 2.15 -37.23
CA LYS A 224 15.80 1.68 -38.52
C LYS A 224 16.77 1.89 -39.70
N GLY A 225 18.08 1.86 -39.42
CA GLY A 225 19.12 2.07 -40.44
C GLY A 225 19.43 3.54 -40.75
N PHE A 226 18.83 4.49 -40.03
CA PHE A 226 19.03 5.92 -40.25
C PHE A 226 19.63 6.60 -39.01
N GLY A 227 20.44 7.63 -39.26
CA GLY A 227 20.78 8.64 -38.28
C GLY A 227 19.63 9.64 -38.11
N TRP A 228 19.56 10.29 -36.96
CA TRP A 228 18.50 11.25 -36.65
C TRP A 228 19.07 12.44 -35.89
N LYS A 229 18.74 13.65 -36.32
CA LYS A 229 19.10 14.89 -35.61
C LYS A 229 17.89 15.83 -35.51
N VAL A 230 17.85 16.64 -34.47
CA VAL A 230 16.88 17.75 -34.38
C VAL A 230 17.31 18.82 -35.38
N VAL A 231 16.36 19.35 -36.15
CA VAL A 231 16.68 20.30 -37.23
C VAL A 231 17.38 21.56 -36.70
N ASP A 232 16.91 22.09 -35.56
CA ASP A 232 17.49 23.28 -34.94
C ASP A 232 18.96 23.08 -34.54
N ASP A 233 19.35 21.85 -34.20
CA ASP A 233 20.73 21.49 -33.82
C ASP A 233 21.66 21.35 -35.04
N ILE A 234 21.09 21.22 -36.25
CA ILE A 234 21.86 21.16 -37.50
C ILE A 234 22.21 22.58 -37.95
N VAL A 235 21.27 23.51 -37.85
CA VAL A 235 21.41 24.90 -38.34
C VAL A 235 22.36 25.74 -37.47
N GLN A 236 22.55 25.39 -36.20
CA GLN A 236 23.47 26.10 -35.29
C GLN A 236 24.94 25.64 -35.39
N GLY A 237 25.24 24.64 -36.23
CA GLY A 237 26.56 24.04 -36.37
C GLY A 237 27.32 24.44 -37.65
N GLU A 238 26.77 25.36 -38.46
CA GLU A 238 27.42 25.99 -39.64
C GLU A 238 27.93 27.40 -39.34
#